data_AF-A0AA48M930-F1
#
_entry.id   AF-A0AA48M930-F1
#
_cell.length_a   1.000
_cell.length_b   1.000
_cell.length_c   1.000
_cell.angle_alpha   90.00
_cell.angle_beta   90.00
_cell.angle_gamma   90.00
#
_symmetry.space_group_name_H-M   'P 1'
#
loop_
_entity.id
_entity.type
_entity.pdbx_description
1 polymer ?
#
loop_
_entity_poly.entity_id
_entity_poly.type
_entity_poly.pdbx_seq_one_letter_code
_entity_poly.pdbx_strand_id
1 'polypeptide(L)'
;MQMIKAIVQEVAEQLEANLSEISELNNLMAAALDETTRLGLTVSRDRWLAMGVHMLGFLRRMRSGETLPPVEKELYAEIPPEMLHLAGRVLAAAGSAREAGDAEVFLMAVHFEAARALQQEQP
;
A
#
# COMPACT_ATOMS: atom_id res chain seq x y z
N MET A 1 4.08 -2.16 15.87
CA MET A 1 3.01 -1.15 16.03
C MET A 1 3.51 0.29 16.26
N GLN A 2 4.52 0.56 17.10
CA GLN A 2 5.02 1.94 17.30
C GLN A 2 5.62 2.57 16.02
N MET A 3 6.36 1.81 15.22
CA MET A 3 6.92 2.28 13.94
C MET A 3 5.84 2.76 12.97
N ILE A 4 4.79 1.96 12.74
CA ILE A 4 3.68 2.33 11.83
C ILE A 4 3.01 3.62 12.28
N LYS A 5 2.74 3.79 13.58
CA LYS A 5 2.15 5.04 14.10
C LYS A 5 3.02 6.26 13.80
N ALA A 6 4.34 6.13 13.94
CA ALA A 6 5.27 7.22 13.62
C ALA A 6 5.26 7.56 12.13
N ILE A 7 5.19 6.55 11.26
CA ILE A 7 5.11 6.74 9.80
C ILE A 7 3.79 7.41 9.42
N VAL A 8 2.66 6.96 9.98
CA VAL A 8 1.36 7.58 9.72
C VAL A 8 1.36 9.05 10.14
N GLN A 9 1.95 9.37 11.29
CA GLN A 9 2.07 10.75 11.73
C GLN A 9 2.92 11.59 10.77
N GLU A 10 4.06 11.06 10.31
CA GLU A 10 4.93 11.73 9.34
C GLU A 10 4.21 11.99 8.01
N VAL A 11 3.53 10.98 7.46
CA VAL A 11 2.72 11.12 6.23
C VAL A 11 1.61 12.16 6.42
N ALA A 12 0.95 12.13 7.57
CA ALA A 12 -0.14 13.06 7.89
C ALA A 12 0.34 14.50 7.96
N GLU A 13 1.51 14.75 8.55
CA GLU A 13 2.11 16.08 8.61
C GLU A 13 2.54 16.57 7.22
N GLN A 14 3.19 15.72 6.42
CA GLN A 14 3.68 16.09 5.10
C GLN A 14 2.57 16.36 4.08
N LEU A 15 1.44 15.66 4.20
CA LEU A 15 0.33 15.71 3.24
C LEU A 15 -0.92 16.39 3.80
N GLU A 16 -0.78 17.07 4.94
CA GLU A 16 -1.85 17.82 5.62
C GLU A 16 -3.12 16.98 5.82
N ALA A 17 -2.96 15.77 6.35
CA ALA A 17 -4.06 14.83 6.51
C ALA A 17 -4.97 15.21 7.68
N ASN A 18 -6.29 15.06 7.50
CA ASN A 18 -7.25 15.26 8.58
C ASN A 18 -7.40 14.01 9.48
N LEU A 19 -8.13 14.13 10.60
CA LEU A 19 -8.28 13.05 11.57
C LEU A 19 -8.93 11.77 11.01
N SER A 20 -9.86 11.89 10.05
CA SER A 20 -10.46 10.73 9.39
C SER A 20 -9.42 10.01 8.54
N GLU A 21 -8.65 10.76 7.76
CA GLU A 21 -7.57 10.25 6.92
C GLU A 21 -6.51 9.52 7.74
N ILE A 22 -6.12 10.10 8.88
CA ILE A 22 -5.17 9.49 9.81
C ILE A 22 -5.69 8.16 10.34
N SER A 23 -6.98 8.09 10.70
CA SER A 23 -7.59 6.87 11.22
C SER A 23 -7.64 5.77 10.16
N GLU A 24 -8.09 6.10 8.96
CA GLU A 24 -8.15 5.17 7.81
C GLU A 24 -6.76 4.69 7.40
N LEU A 25 -5.79 5.60 7.31
CA LEU A 25 -4.41 5.27 6.98
C LEU A 25 -3.78 4.36 8.04
N ASN A 26 -4.06 4.60 9.33
CA ASN A 26 -3.60 3.70 10.40
C ASN A 26 -4.14 2.28 10.21
N ASN A 27 -5.43 2.13 9.88
CA ASN A 27 -6.04 0.82 9.68
C ASN A 27 -5.43 0.10 8.48
N LEU A 28 -5.23 0.83 7.37
CA LEU A 28 -4.68 0.26 6.14
C LEU A 28 -3.19 -0.14 6.30
N MET A 29 -2.41 0.70 6.96
CA MET A 29 -1.01 0.41 7.29
C MET A 29 -0.89 -0.76 8.28
N ALA A 30 -1.83 -0.89 9.22
CA ALA A 30 -1.88 -2.06 10.12
C ALA A 30 -2.19 -3.36 9.35
N ALA A 31 -3.17 -3.32 8.44
CA ALA A 31 -3.48 -4.47 7.58
C ALA A 31 -2.29 -4.88 6.71
N ALA A 32 -1.58 -3.91 6.13
CA ALA A 32 -0.37 -4.15 5.38
C ALA A 32 0.75 -4.76 6.26
N LEU A 33 0.93 -4.28 7.49
CA LEU A 33 1.89 -4.86 8.42
C LEU A 33 1.57 -6.33 8.73
N ASP A 34 0.30 -6.64 9.00
CA ASP A 34 -0.12 -8.00 9.33
C ASP A 34 0.08 -8.96 8.14
N GLU A 35 -0.27 -8.52 6.94
CA GLU A 35 -0.09 -9.31 5.71
C GLU A 35 1.39 -9.52 5.37
N THR A 36 2.23 -8.48 5.44
CA THR A 36 3.67 -8.59 5.19
C THR A 36 4.36 -9.47 6.22
N THR A 37 3.96 -9.36 7.49
CA THR A 37 4.46 -10.23 8.57
C THR A 37 4.12 -11.69 8.32
N ARG A 38 2.89 -11.99 7.87
CA ARG A 38 2.46 -13.36 7.56
C ARG A 38 3.27 -13.99 6.43
N LEU A 39 3.67 -13.18 5.44
CA LEU A 39 4.49 -13.61 4.31
C LEU A 39 6.00 -13.61 4.60
N GLY A 40 6.43 -13.17 5.80
CA GLY A 40 7.85 -13.03 6.12
C GLY A 40 8.56 -11.94 5.30
N LEU A 41 7.80 -10.98 4.76
CA LEU A 41 8.34 -9.87 3.99
C LEU A 41 8.82 -8.76 4.94
N THR A 42 10.12 -8.48 4.90
CA THR A 42 10.72 -7.38 5.66
C THR A 42 10.68 -6.11 4.83
N VAL A 43 10.04 -5.06 5.36
CA VAL A 43 9.91 -3.78 4.68
C VAL A 43 10.65 -2.71 5.48
N SER A 44 11.55 -1.98 4.82
CA SER A 44 12.29 -0.89 5.45
C SER A 44 11.38 0.30 5.78
N ARG A 45 11.82 1.16 6.71
CA ARG A 45 11.07 2.37 7.09
C ARG A 45 10.73 3.25 5.88
N ASP A 46 11.69 3.47 4.98
CA ASP A 46 11.49 4.33 3.80
C ASP A 46 10.46 3.73 2.83
N ARG A 47 10.43 2.40 2.71
CA ARG A 47 9.42 1.71 1.91
C ARG A 47 8.04 1.79 2.55
N TRP A 48 7.96 1.67 3.88
CA TRP A 48 6.71 1.93 4.61
C TRP A 48 6.24 3.38 4.44
N LEU A 49 7.15 4.36 4.43
CA LEU A 49 6.80 5.77 4.19
C LEU A 49 6.22 5.94 2.78
N ALA A 50 6.87 5.38 1.75
CA ALA A 50 6.38 5.42 0.38
C ALA A 50 5.01 4.73 0.22
N MET A 51 4.80 3.58 0.87
CA MET A 51 3.51 2.91 0.93
C MET A 51 2.45 3.78 1.60
N GLY A 52 2.78 4.42 2.73
CA GLY A 52 1.86 5.31 3.46
C GLY A 52 1.40 6.50 2.62
N VAL A 53 2.31 7.12 1.87
CA VAL A 53 1.99 8.18 0.90
C VAL A 53 1.03 7.68 -0.18
N HIS A 54 1.32 6.52 -0.79
CA HIS A 54 0.45 5.91 -1.79
C HIS A 54 -0.94 5.60 -1.22
N MET A 55 -1.01 4.98 -0.04
CA MET A 55 -2.25 4.62 0.65
C MET A 55 -3.11 5.83 0.97
N LEU A 56 -2.52 6.95 1.40
CA LEU A 56 -3.29 8.17 1.61
C LEU A 56 -3.85 8.72 0.29
N GLY A 57 -3.06 8.71 -0.78
CA GLY A 57 -3.52 9.08 -2.12
C GLY A 57 -4.69 8.21 -2.59
N PHE A 58 -4.59 6.90 -2.38
CA PHE A 58 -5.64 5.92 -2.65
C PHE A 58 -6.94 6.24 -1.89
N LEU A 59 -6.86 6.45 -0.57
CA LEU A 59 -8.02 6.82 0.27
C LEU A 59 -8.69 8.12 -0.19
N ARG A 60 -7.90 9.11 -0.63
CA ARG A 60 -8.43 10.37 -1.19
C ARG A 60 -9.17 10.13 -2.50
N ARG A 61 -8.61 9.34 -3.42
CA ARG A 61 -9.24 8.99 -4.71
C ARG A 61 -10.54 8.20 -4.51
N MET A 62 -10.56 7.23 -3.59
CA MET A 62 -11.78 6.51 -3.24
C MET A 62 -12.92 7.45 -2.81
N ARG A 63 -12.61 8.46 -1.98
CA ARG A 63 -13.61 9.43 -1.52
C ARG A 63 -14.07 10.40 -2.61
N SER A 64 -13.17 10.83 -3.49
CA SER A 64 -13.51 11.73 -4.58
C SER A 64 -14.20 11.02 -5.75
N GLY A 65 -14.11 9.69 -5.82
CA GLY A 65 -14.52 8.90 -6.98
C GLY A 65 -13.55 9.02 -8.16
N GLU A 66 -12.35 9.58 -7.94
CA GLU A 66 -11.29 9.61 -8.94
C GLU A 66 -10.76 8.20 -9.20
N THR A 67 -10.49 7.90 -10.47
CA THR A 67 -9.94 6.61 -10.87
C THR A 67 -8.58 6.82 -11.54
N LEU A 68 -7.67 5.86 -11.31
CA LEU A 68 -6.41 5.85 -12.02
C LEU A 68 -6.61 5.38 -13.47
N PRO A 69 -5.77 5.86 -14.41
CA PRO A 69 -5.75 5.32 -15.75
C PRO A 69 -5.40 3.82 -15.71
N PRO A 70 -5.91 3.03 -16.67
CA PRO A 70 -5.59 1.61 -16.74
C PRO A 70 -4.08 1.40 -16.95
N VAL A 71 -3.55 0.36 -16.30
CA VAL A 71 -2.17 -0.10 -16.52
C VAL A 71 -2.18 -1.10 -17.68
N GLU A 72 -1.16 -1.05 -18.54
CA GLU A 72 -0.99 -2.00 -19.64
C GLU A 72 -0.91 -3.44 -19.12
N LYS A 73 -1.62 -4.36 -19.77
CA LYS A 73 -1.77 -5.75 -19.29
C LYS A 73 -0.44 -6.48 -19.21
N GLU A 74 0.45 -6.14 -20.12
CA GLU A 74 1.80 -6.69 -20.25
C GLU A 74 2.62 -6.41 -18.99
N LEU A 75 2.42 -5.26 -18.33
CA LEU A 75 3.14 -4.89 -17.11
C LEU A 75 2.76 -5.77 -15.92
N TYR A 76 1.54 -6.32 -15.89
CA TYR A 76 1.13 -7.23 -14.81
C TYR A 76 1.93 -8.53 -14.82
N ALA A 77 2.48 -8.94 -15.97
CA ALA A 77 3.33 -10.13 -16.07
C ALA A 77 4.68 -9.95 -15.36
N GLU A 78 5.12 -8.71 -15.14
CA GLU A 78 6.38 -8.37 -14.47
C GLU A 78 6.27 -8.39 -12.94
N ILE A 79 5.05 -8.48 -12.39
CA ILE A 79 4.81 -8.50 -10.95
C ILE A 79 4.44 -9.92 -10.51
N PRO A 80 5.13 -10.50 -9.51
CA PRO A 80 4.77 -11.81 -9.00
C PRO A 80 3.30 -11.86 -8.55
N PRO A 81 2.52 -12.90 -8.92
CA PRO A 81 1.11 -13.01 -8.57
C PRO A 81 0.83 -12.90 -7.06
N GLU A 82 1.76 -13.36 -6.22
CA GLU A 82 1.65 -13.23 -4.77
C GLU A 82 1.61 -11.76 -4.30
N MET A 83 2.37 -10.88 -4.94
CA MET A 83 2.38 -9.44 -4.60
C MET A 83 1.09 -8.75 -5.03
N LEU A 84 0.52 -9.15 -6.18
CA LEU A 84 -0.80 -8.69 -6.62
C LEU A 84 -1.90 -9.12 -5.64
N HIS A 85 -1.88 -10.38 -5.20
CA HIS A 85 -2.84 -10.87 -4.21
C HIS A 85 -2.67 -10.19 -2.85
N LEU A 86 -1.43 -9.95 -2.42
CA LEU A 86 -1.12 -9.20 -1.20
C LEU A 86 -1.70 -7.79 -1.27
N ALA A 87 -1.42 -7.06 -2.35
CA ALA A 87 -1.97 -5.72 -2.58
C ALA A 87 -3.50 -5.71 -2.57
N GLY A 88 -4.14 -6.65 -3.26
CA GLY A 88 -5.59 -6.78 -3.27
C GLY A 88 -6.18 -6.97 -1.87
N ARG A 89 -5.58 -7.83 -1.02
CA ARG A 89 -6.04 -8.04 0.36
C ARG A 89 -5.86 -6.79 1.23
N VAL A 90 -4.74 -6.09 1.07
CA VAL A 90 -4.47 -4.86 1.82
C VAL A 90 -5.48 -3.78 1.44
N LEU A 91 -5.67 -3.49 0.16
CA LEU A 91 -6.62 -2.46 -0.28
C LEU A 91 -8.08 -2.80 0.05
N ALA A 92 -8.43 -4.08 0.09
CA ALA A 92 -9.74 -4.54 0.56
C ALA A 92 -10.00 -4.28 2.07
N ALA A 93 -8.99 -3.88 2.85
CA ALA A 93 -9.20 -3.46 4.24
C ALA A 93 -9.77 -2.03 4.34
N ALA A 94 -9.63 -1.22 3.30
CA ALA A 94 -10.17 0.15 3.25
C ALA A 94 -11.62 0.23 2.72
N GLY A 95 -12.13 -0.85 2.12
CA GLY A 95 -13.41 -0.89 1.41
C GLY A 95 -13.50 -2.16 0.55
N SER A 96 -14.43 -2.24 -0.40
CA SER A 96 -14.47 -3.45 -1.25
C SER A 96 -13.25 -3.48 -2.20
N ALA A 97 -12.62 -4.64 -2.40
CA ALA A 97 -11.52 -4.80 -3.37
C ALA A 97 -11.90 -4.30 -4.79
N ARG A 98 -13.21 -4.29 -5.09
CA ARG A 98 -13.80 -3.83 -6.35
C ARG A 98 -13.73 -2.31 -6.50
N GLU A 99 -13.74 -1.57 -5.41
CA GLU A 99 -13.57 -0.11 -5.39
C GLU A 99 -12.12 0.30 -5.60
N ALA A 100 -11.16 -0.58 -5.31
CA ALA A 100 -9.76 -0.25 -5.46
C ALA A 100 -9.34 -0.13 -6.94
N GLY A 101 -9.89 -0.98 -7.81
CA GLY A 101 -9.52 -0.99 -9.23
C GLY A 101 -8.14 -1.61 -9.50
N ASP A 102 -7.99 -2.18 -10.70
CA ASP A 102 -6.82 -3.01 -11.05
C ASP A 102 -5.50 -2.22 -11.05
N ALA A 103 -5.57 -0.91 -11.32
CA ALA A 103 -4.40 -0.03 -11.34
C ALA A 103 -3.84 0.23 -9.92
N GLU A 104 -4.71 0.43 -8.91
CA GLU A 104 -4.26 0.59 -7.52
C GLU A 104 -3.64 -0.71 -6.99
N VAL A 105 -4.28 -1.85 -7.29
CA VAL A 105 -3.74 -3.17 -6.94
C VAL A 105 -2.34 -3.35 -7.54
N PHE A 106 -2.17 -3.00 -8.82
CA PHE A 106 -0.88 -3.08 -9.48
C PHE A 106 0.17 -2.19 -8.81
N LEU A 107 -0.12 -0.90 -8.62
CA LEU A 107 0.85 0.04 -8.07
C LEU A 107 1.21 -0.28 -6.60
N MET A 108 0.22 -0.72 -5.81
CA MET A 108 0.50 -1.22 -4.46
C MET A 108 1.36 -2.49 -4.49
N ALA A 109 1.12 -3.40 -5.44
CA ALA A 109 1.95 -4.59 -5.59
C ALA A 109 3.41 -4.26 -5.96
N VAL A 110 3.64 -3.20 -6.75
CA VAL A 110 5.00 -2.70 -7.05
C VAL A 110 5.73 -2.30 -5.76
N HIS A 111 5.06 -1.69 -4.78
CA HIS A 111 5.69 -1.35 -3.50
C HIS A 111 6.14 -2.61 -2.73
N PHE A 112 5.31 -3.65 -2.70
CA PHE A 112 5.67 -4.91 -2.05
C PHE A 112 6.78 -5.65 -2.79
N GLU A 113 6.70 -5.68 -4.12
CA GLU A 113 7.73 -6.29 -4.97
C GLU A 113 9.08 -5.60 -4.79
N ALA A 114 9.12 -4.27 -4.75
CA ALA A 114 10.35 -3.53 -4.48
C ALA A 114 10.96 -3.84 -3.10
N ALA A 115 10.13 -4.13 -2.09
CA ALA A 115 10.62 -4.58 -0.79
C ALA A 115 11.16 -6.02 -0.86
N ARG A 116 10.46 -6.91 -1.57
CA ARG A 116 10.82 -8.33 -1.73
C ARG A 116 12.14 -8.48 -2.49
N ALA A 117 12.30 -7.78 -3.60
CA ALA A 117 13.51 -7.82 -4.42
C ALA A 117 14.76 -7.41 -3.61
N LEU A 118 14.67 -6.33 -2.84
CA LEU A 118 15.77 -5.87 -1.97
C LEU A 118 16.12 -6.88 -0.87
N GLN A 119 15.13 -7.58 -0.31
CA GLN A 119 15.38 -8.64 0.67
C GLN A 119 16.12 -9.83 0.05
N GLN A 120 15.90 -10.13 -1.22
CA GLN A 120 16.59 -11.21 -1.94
C GLN A 120 18.01 -10.84 -2.39
N GLU A 121 18.30 -9.56 -2.53
CA GLU A 121 19.64 -9.04 -2.87
C GLU A 121 20.58 -8.96 -1.66
N GLN A 122 20.08 -9.17 -0.44
CA GLN A 122 20.89 -9.20 0.79
C GLN A 122 21.29 -10.66 1.09
N PRO A 123 22.58 -11.02 0.99
CA PRO A 123 23.08 -12.38 1.20
C PRO A 123 23.01 -12.85 2.66
#